data_AF-A0A1D2RAJ7-F1
#
_entry.id   AF-A0A1D2RAJ7-F1
#
_cell.length_a   1.000
_cell.length_b   1.000
_cell.length_c   1.000
_cell.angle_alpha   90.00
_cell.angle_beta   90.00
_cell.angle_gamma   90.00
#
_symmetry.space_group_name_H-M   'P 1'
#
loop_
_entity.id
_entity.type
_entity.pdbx_description
1 polymer ?
#
loop_
_entity_poly.entity_id
_entity_poly.type
_entity_poly.pdbx_seq_one_letter_code
_entity_poly.pdbx_strand_id
1 'polypeptide(L)' 'MLVVGTSALVQPAANLPFSAKANGATIIEINLEPTPVSSIADVSLFGKAGEIMPILWNKIKGED' A
#
# COMPACT_ATOMS: atom_id res chain seq x y z
N MET A 1 3.45 -6.26 -2.27
CA MET A 1 2.93 -6.03 -0.91
C MET A 1 1.97 -4.86 -0.95
N LEU A 2 0.78 -5.00 -0.36
CA LEU A 2 -0.16 -3.90 -0.15
C LEU A 2 0.09 -3.29 1.23
N VAL A 3 0.19 -1.97 1.30
CA VAL A 3 0.35 -1.20 2.55
C VAL A 3 -0.88 -0.30 2.67
N VAL A 4 -1.76 -0.60 3.62
CA VAL A 4 -3.11 -0.03 3.66
C VAL A 4 -3.40 0.64 4.99
N GLY A 5 -3.78 1.92 4.97
CA GLY A 5 -4.35 2.61 6.14
C GLY A 5 -3.44 2.67 7.36
N THR A 6 -2.15 2.93 7.17
CA THR A 6 -1.14 3.01 8.24
C THR A 6 -0.38 4.32 8.18
N SER A 7 0.13 4.79 9.33
CA SER A 7 1.09 5.90 9.37
C SER A 7 2.52 5.47 9.01
N ALA A 8 2.77 4.16 8.98
CA ALA A 8 4.10 3.56 8.81
C ALA A 8 5.16 4.07 9.81
N LEU A 9 4.76 4.30 11.08
CA LEU A 9 5.65 4.73 12.16
C LEU A 9 5.93 3.65 13.21
N VAL A 10 5.03 2.67 13.37
CA VAL A 10 5.12 1.68 14.44
C VAL A 10 5.99 0.50 14.01
N GLN A 11 7.07 0.27 14.75
CA GLN A 11 8.00 -0.84 14.53
C GLN A 11 7.52 -2.12 15.25
N PRO A 12 7.80 -3.32 14.71
CA PRO A 12 8.62 -3.60 13.51
C PRO A 12 7.84 -3.54 12.18
N ALA A 13 6.50 -3.39 12.23
CA ALA A 13 5.64 -3.48 11.05
C ALA A 13 5.98 -2.43 9.98
N ALA A 14 6.34 -1.20 10.39
CA ALA A 14 6.75 -0.12 9.50
C ALA A 14 7.97 -0.47 8.63
N ASN A 15 8.83 -1.41 9.05
CA ASN A 15 10.00 -1.84 8.27
C ASN A 15 9.70 -2.96 7.26
N LEU A 16 8.53 -3.61 7.35
CA LEU A 16 8.18 -4.71 6.44
C LEU A 16 8.11 -4.27 4.96
N PRO A 17 7.50 -3.12 4.59
CA PRO A 17 7.47 -2.67 3.20
C PRO A 17 8.86 -2.41 2.63
N PHE A 18 9.78 -1.84 3.41
CA PHE A 18 11.17 -1.60 3.01
C PHE A 18 11.93 -2.91 2.81
N SER A 19 11.75 -3.87 3.73
CA SER A 19 12.34 -5.19 3.60
C SER A 19 11.80 -5.94 2.38
N ALA A 20 10.50 -5.84 2.11
CA ALA A 20 9.87 -6.42 0.93
C ALA A 20 10.42 -5.77 -0.37
N LYS A 21 10.54 -4.44 -0.41
CA LYS A 21 11.13 -3.71 -1.55
C LYS A 21 12.56 -4.14 -1.83
N ALA A 22 13.39 -4.26 -0.78
CA ALA A 22 14.77 -4.73 -0.90
C ALA A 22 14.87 -6.16 -1.45
N ASN A 23 13.84 -7.00 -1.25
CA ASN A 23 13.72 -8.33 -1.82
C ASN A 23 12.99 -8.37 -3.17
N GLY A 24 12.81 -7.22 -3.83
CA GLY A 24 12.23 -7.13 -5.17
C GLY A 24 10.70 -7.14 -5.23
N ALA A 25 10.00 -7.02 -4.10
CA ALA A 25 8.55 -6.92 -4.12
C ALA A 25 8.08 -5.57 -4.67
N THR A 26 7.03 -5.59 -5.50
CA THR A 26 6.26 -4.40 -5.84
C THR A 26 5.52 -3.89 -4.60
N ILE A 27 5.66 -2.61 -4.29
CA ILE A 27 5.00 -1.95 -3.15
C ILE A 27 3.88 -1.06 -3.65
N ILE A 28 2.67 -1.32 -3.16
CA ILE A 28 1.49 -0.49 -3.45
C ILE A 28 0.99 0.07 -2.13
N GLU A 29 0.94 1.39 -2.04
CA GLU A 29 0.44 2.13 -0.89
C GLU A 29 -1.00 2.60 -1.14
N ILE A 30 -1.87 2.41 -0.14
CA ILE A 30 -3.25 2.92 -0.12
C ILE A 30 -3.43 3.64 1.20
N ASN A 31 -3.42 4.97 1.17
CA ASN A 31 -3.54 5.77 2.38
C ASN A 31 -4.18 7.14 2.10
N LEU A 32 -4.67 7.83 3.13
CA LEU A 32 -5.23 9.17 2.93
C LEU A 32 -4.15 10.20 2.60
N GLU A 33 -2.99 10.07 3.25
CA GLU A 33 -1.87 11.01 3.16
C GLU A 33 -0.57 10.24 2.91
N PRO A 34 0.48 10.88 2.37
CA PRO A 34 1.80 10.27 2.25
C PRO A 34 2.37 9.81 3.59
N THR A 35 3.15 8.74 3.56
CA THR A 35 3.84 8.15 4.71
C THR A 35 5.33 7.94 4.37
N PRO A 36 6.18 7.53 5.33
CA PRO A 36 7.54 7.10 4.99
C PRO A 36 7.60 6.05 3.87
N VAL A 37 6.58 5.17 3.75
CA VAL A 37 6.51 4.15 2.70
C VAL A 37 6.28 4.75 1.31
N SER A 38 5.67 5.93 1.20
CA SER A 38 5.46 6.60 -0.10
C SER A 38 6.76 6.82 -0.87
N SER A 39 7.90 6.93 -0.16
CA SER A 39 9.23 7.09 -0.78
C SER A 39 9.73 5.86 -1.55
N ILE A 40 9.20 4.68 -1.23
CA ILE A 40 9.59 3.39 -1.84
C ILE A 40 8.44 2.72 -2.60
N ALA A 41 7.24 3.31 -2.55
CA ALA A 41 6.06 2.80 -3.23
C ALA A 41 6.25 2.88 -4.74
N ASP A 42 5.92 1.79 -5.44
CA ASP A 42 5.83 1.78 -6.90
C ASP A 42 4.56 2.48 -7.37
N VAL A 43 3.50 2.39 -6.56
CA VAL A 43 2.21 3.06 -6.77
C VAL A 43 1.68 3.53 -5.42
N SER A 44 1.25 4.79 -5.34
CA SER A 44 0.48 5.32 -4.22
C SER A 44 -0.92 5.71 -4.68
N LEU A 45 -1.93 5.19 -4.00
CA LEU A 45 -3.34 5.51 -4.21
C LEU A 45 -3.86 6.28 -3.01
N PHE A 46 -4.02 7.59 -3.17
CA PHE A 46 -4.47 8.46 -2.09
C PHE A 46 -6.00 8.50 -1.98
N GLY A 47 -6.53 8.02 -0.87
CA GLY A 47 -7.96 7.97 -0.59
C GLY A 47 -8.32 6.93 0.47
N LYS A 48 -9.63 6.80 0.76
CA LYS A 48 -10.10 5.86 1.78
C LYS A 48 -9.90 4.43 1.31
N ALA A 49 -9.19 3.64 2.12
CA ALA A 49 -8.98 2.22 1.84
C ALA A 49 -10.31 1.46 1.64
N GLY A 50 -11.36 1.81 2.40
CA GLY A 50 -12.68 1.20 2.28
C GLY A 50 -13.40 1.46 0.96
N GLU A 51 -12.99 2.48 0.20
CA GLU A 51 -13.53 2.80 -1.13
C GLU A 51 -12.63 2.22 -2.23
N ILE A 52 -11.31 2.30 -2.06
CA ILE A 52 -10.33 1.86 -3.07
C ILE A 52 -10.23 0.33 -3.15
N MET A 53 -10.19 -0.37 -2.01
CA MET A 53 -9.95 -1.82 -1.98
C MET A 53 -11.04 -2.63 -2.70
N PRO A 54 -12.35 -2.35 -2.56
CA PRO A 54 -13.38 -3.04 -3.34
C PRO A 54 -13.19 -2.86 -4.86
N ILE A 55 -12.85 -1.66 -5.32
CA ILE A 55 -12.62 -1.38 -6.74
C ILE A 55 -11.43 -2.19 -7.27
N LEU A 56 -10.31 -2.21 -6.52
CA LEU A 56 -9.14 -3.02 -6.87
C LEU A 56 -9.48 -4.51 -6.93
N TRP A 57 -10.25 -5.00 -5.96
CA TRP A 57 -10.65 -6.41 -5.90
C TRP A 57 -11.49 -6.82 -7.10
N ASN A 58 -12.52 -6.04 -7.44
CA ASN A 58 -13.39 -6.29 -8.58
C ASN A 58 -12.61 -6.32 -9.90
N LYS A 59 -11.68 -5.38 -10.07
CA LYS A 59 -10.78 -5.35 -11.24
C LYS A 59 -9.88 -6.57 -11.36
N ILE A 60 -9.35 -7.08 -10.24
CA ILE A 60 -8.53 -8.30 -10.23
C ILE A 60 -9.39 -9.54 -10.53
N LYS A 61 -10.65 -9.54 -10.10
CA LYS A 61 -11.60 -10.62 -10.39
C LYS A 61 -12.14 -10.61 -11.82
N GLY A 62 -12.04 -9.49 -12.53
CA GLY A 62 -12.67 -9.31 -13.84
C GLY A 62 -14.19 -9.13 -13.76
N GLU A 63 -14.67 -8.68 -12.60
CA GLU A 63 -16.08 -8.34 -12.35
C GLU A 63 -16.21 -6.82 -12.49
N ASP A 64 -16.31 -6.31 -13.73
CA ASP A 64 -16.59 -4.89 -14.01
C ASP A 64 -18.10 -4.60 -14.00
#